data_AF-A0A957NST5-F1
#
_entry.id   AF-A0A957NST5-F1
#
_cell.length_a   1.000
_cell.length_b   1.000
_cell.length_c   1.000
_cell.angle_alpha   90.00
_cell.angle_beta   90.00
_cell.angle_gamma   90.00
#
_symmetry.space_group_name_H-M   'P 1'
#
loop_
_entity.id
_entity.type
_entity.pdbx_description
1 polymer ?
#
loop_
_entity_poly.entity_id
_entity_poly.type
_entity_poly.pdbx_seq_one_letter_code
_entity_poly.pdbx_strand_id
1 'polypeptide(L)'
;MHKLLPTTTASFRKMIEGNYLYIDKTEYIYRLVQNPTGTYLFEFKINQSAEAALQQIADRNYYRRDQLQGKPITFVGANFHTTTRTVAEWEATDVAPL
;
A
#
# COMPACT_ATOMS: atom_id res chain seq x y z
N MET A 1 -18.31 12.37 17.86
CA MET A 1 -17.19 11.85 18.68
C MET A 1 -16.31 11.00 17.78
N HIS A 2 -15.01 11.31 17.64
CA HIS A 2 -14.09 10.58 16.77
C HIS A 2 -13.52 9.35 17.50
N LYS A 3 -13.57 8.17 16.86
CA LYS A 3 -12.97 6.93 17.38
C LYS A 3 -11.50 6.84 16.94
N LEU A 4 -10.64 6.25 17.77
CA LEU A 4 -9.23 6.03 17.45
C LEU A 4 -9.06 4.93 16.40
N LEU A 5 -8.05 5.05 15.53
CA LEU A 5 -7.71 4.02 14.55
C LEU A 5 -6.65 3.06 15.12
N PRO A 6 -6.78 1.74 14.88
CA PRO A 6 -5.81 0.74 15.32
C PRO A 6 -4.57 0.78 14.44
N THR A 7 -3.60 1.64 14.75
CA THR A 7 -2.36 1.76 13.97
C THR A 7 -1.33 0.69 14.33
N THR A 8 -1.28 0.28 15.59
CA THR A 8 -0.28 -0.68 16.11
C THR A 8 -0.89 -1.85 16.89
N THR A 9 -2.22 -1.87 17.05
CA THR A 9 -2.94 -2.87 17.83
C THR A 9 -3.78 -3.74 16.92
N ALA A 10 -3.48 -5.04 16.89
CA ALA A 10 -4.22 -6.04 16.11
C ALA A 10 -5.11 -6.96 16.97
N SER A 11 -5.17 -6.74 18.29
CA SER A 11 -5.98 -7.56 19.19
C SER A 11 -7.37 -6.95 19.38
N PHE A 12 -8.41 -7.74 19.07
CA PHE A 12 -9.80 -7.34 19.30
C PHE A 12 -10.06 -6.88 20.73
N ARG A 13 -9.50 -7.57 21.73
CA ARG A 13 -9.63 -7.20 23.15
C ARG A 13 -9.16 -5.78 23.41
N LYS A 14 -7.92 -5.45 23.01
CA LYS A 14 -7.35 -4.11 23.18
C LYS A 14 -8.14 -3.06 22.38
N MET A 15 -8.65 -3.42 21.20
CA MET A 15 -9.47 -2.53 20.39
C MET A 15 -10.82 -2.21 21.05
N ILE A 16 -11.47 -3.21 21.65
CA ILE A 16 -12.73 -3.04 22.38
C ILE A 16 -12.50 -2.21 23.65
N GLU A 17 -11.52 -2.61 24.49
CA GLU A 17 -11.17 -1.92 25.74
C GLU A 17 -10.74 -0.46 25.49
N GLY A 18 -10.04 -0.20 24.39
CA GLY A 18 -9.60 1.15 23.99
C GLY A 18 -10.59 1.92 23.11
N ASN A 19 -11.81 1.42 22.88
CA ASN A 19 -12.84 2.04 22.05
C ASN A 19 -12.35 2.46 20.64
N TYR A 20 -11.55 1.60 20.01
CA TYR A 20 -11.05 1.80 18.65
C TYR A 20 -12.13 1.53 17.61
N LEU A 21 -12.00 2.15 16.44
CA LEU A 21 -12.76 1.78 15.25
C LEU A 21 -12.11 0.55 14.60
N TYR A 22 -12.83 -0.57 14.59
CA TYR A 22 -12.43 -1.71 13.77
C TYR A 22 -12.69 -1.40 12.29
N ILE A 23 -11.66 -1.58 11.46
CA ILE A 23 -11.77 -1.46 10.00
C ILE A 23 -11.45 -2.82 9.41
N ASP A 24 -12.46 -3.49 8.89
CA ASP A 24 -12.28 -4.72 8.12
C ASP A 24 -11.90 -4.37 6.67
N LYS A 25 -10.76 -4.88 6.21
CA LYS A 25 -10.27 -4.70 4.84
C LYS A 25 -10.33 -6.00 4.03
N THR A 26 -10.83 -7.07 4.62
CA THR A 26 -10.76 -8.44 4.08
C THR A 26 -11.44 -8.55 2.73
N GLU A 27 -12.65 -8.00 2.60
CA GLU A 27 -13.39 -8.03 1.34
C GLU A 27 -12.64 -7.33 0.21
N TYR A 28 -12.05 -6.17 0.48
CA TYR A 28 -11.31 -5.40 -0.52
C TYR A 28 -10.08 -6.15 -1.02
N ILE A 29 -9.30 -6.74 -0.09
CA ILE A 29 -8.13 -7.55 -0.44
C ILE A 29 -8.55 -8.79 -1.22
N TYR A 30 -9.62 -9.47 -0.78
CA TYR A 30 -10.16 -10.63 -1.48
C TYR A 30 -10.55 -10.30 -2.92
N ARG A 31 -11.31 -9.21 -3.14
CA ARG A 31 -11.71 -8.76 -4.48
C ARG A 31 -10.51 -8.46 -5.37
N LEU A 32 -9.48 -7.79 -4.82
CA LEU A 32 -8.25 -7.45 -5.54
C LEU A 32 -7.47 -8.69 -6.00
N VAL A 33 -7.46 -9.75 -5.18
CA VAL A 33 -6.77 -11.02 -5.50
C VAL A 33 -7.60 -11.90 -6.44
N GLN A 34 -8.92 -11.98 -6.26
CA GLN A 34 -9.79 -12.85 -7.07
C GLN A 34 -10.02 -12.31 -8.48
N ASN A 35 -10.13 -10.99 -8.63
CA ASN A 35 -10.40 -10.34 -9.91
C ASN A 35 -9.35 -9.25 -10.18
N PRO A 36 -8.10 -9.62 -10.46
CA PRO A 36 -7.04 -8.64 -10.67
C PRO A 36 -7.32 -7.80 -11.91
N THR A 37 -7.48 -6.49 -11.71
CA THR A 37 -7.72 -5.51 -12.79
C THR A 37 -6.42 -5.00 -13.43
N GLY A 38 -5.27 -5.33 -12.83
CA GLY A 38 -3.96 -4.87 -13.27
C GLY A 38 -2.84 -5.45 -12.40
N THR A 39 -1.62 -5.06 -12.68
CA THR A 39 -0.44 -5.36 -11.86
C THR A 39 -0.17 -4.18 -10.93
N TYR A 40 -0.01 -4.46 -9.64
CA TYR A 40 0.36 -3.46 -8.64
C TYR A 40 1.74 -3.79 -8.09
N LEU A 41 2.68 -2.85 -8.18
CA LEU A 41 4.01 -2.99 -7.61
C LEU A 41 4.14 -2.08 -6.39
N PHE A 42 4.41 -2.68 -5.24
CA PHE A 42 4.58 -1.98 -3.98
C PHE A 42 6.05 -1.91 -3.59
N GLU A 43 6.52 -0.72 -3.23
CA GLU A 43 7.86 -0.52 -2.66
C GLU A 43 7.74 0.34 -1.40
N PHE A 44 8.49 -0.04 -0.37
CA PHE A 44 8.40 0.56 0.96
C PHE A 44 9.75 1.10 1.41
N LYS A 45 9.73 2.32 1.94
CA LYS A 45 10.91 2.99 2.47
C LYS A 45 10.76 3.36 3.93
N ILE A 46 11.90 3.49 4.61
CA ILE A 46 11.98 3.97 5.99
C ILE A 46 12.77 5.27 5.98
N ASN A 47 12.17 6.36 6.46
CA ASN A 47 12.77 7.70 6.51
C ASN A 47 13.34 8.18 5.15
N GLN A 48 12.71 7.82 4.02
CA GLN A 48 12.99 8.37 2.68
C GLN A 48 11.70 8.91 2.06
N SER A 49 11.64 9.15 0.74
CA SER A 49 10.39 9.55 0.10
C SER A 49 9.61 8.40 -0.57
N ALA A 50 8.31 8.58 -0.74
CA ALA A 50 7.46 7.74 -1.59
C ALA A 50 7.93 7.79 -3.05
N GLU A 51 8.34 8.97 -3.55
CA GLU A 51 8.96 9.14 -4.87
C GLU A 51 10.21 8.26 -5.03
N ALA A 52 11.09 8.19 -4.03
CA ALA A 52 12.26 7.32 -4.07
C ALA A 52 11.89 5.83 -4.14
N ALA A 53 10.74 5.45 -3.57
CA ALA A 53 10.19 4.10 -3.71
C ALA A 53 9.68 3.85 -5.15
N LEU A 54 8.95 4.81 -5.74
CA LEU A 54 8.49 4.74 -7.12
C LEU A 54 9.67 4.66 -8.11
N GLN A 55 10.71 5.47 -7.90
CA GLN A 55 11.92 5.45 -8.71
C GLN A 55 12.64 4.10 -8.62
N GLN A 56 12.71 3.50 -7.42
CA GLN A 56 13.28 2.16 -7.28
C GLN A 56 12.51 1.11 -8.09
N ILE A 57 11.17 1.18 -8.14
CA ILE A 57 10.37 0.27 -8.97
C ILE A 57 10.71 0.47 -10.46
N ALA A 58 10.79 1.73 -10.91
CA ALA A 58 11.15 2.08 -12.27
C ALA A 58 12.53 1.54 -12.66
N ASP A 59 13.54 1.75 -11.81
CA ASP A 59 14.92 1.33 -12.06
C ASP A 59 15.06 -0.19 -12.15
N ARG A 60 14.31 -0.93 -11.32
CA ARG A 60 14.35 -2.39 -11.30
C ARG A 60 13.66 -3.05 -12.50
N ASN A 61 12.82 -2.31 -13.21
CA ASN A 61 12.15 -2.77 -14.42
C ASN A 61 11.33 -4.08 -14.25
N TYR A 62 10.88 -4.41 -13.02
CA TYR A 62 10.14 -5.65 -12.74
C TYR A 62 8.83 -5.79 -13.55
N TYR A 63 8.20 -4.66 -13.86
CA TYR A 63 6.93 -4.55 -14.57
C TYR A 63 7.00 -4.83 -16.07
N ARG A 64 8.20 -4.88 -16.68
CA ARG A 64 8.32 -5.04 -18.15
C ARG A 64 7.69 -6.33 -18.67
N ARG A 65 7.72 -7.42 -17.89
CA ARG A 65 7.09 -8.69 -18.28
C ARG A 65 5.56 -8.58 -18.37
N ASP A 66 4.98 -7.72 -17.53
CA ASP A 66 3.53 -7.53 -17.45
C ASP A 66 3.04 -6.47 -18.45
N GLN A 67 3.90 -5.52 -18.85
CA GLN A 67 3.58 -4.56 -19.91
C GLN A 67 3.21 -5.25 -21.23
N LEU A 68 3.84 -6.40 -21.53
CA LEU A 68 3.55 -7.19 -22.72
C LEU A 68 2.16 -7.86 -22.69
N GLN A 69 1.52 -7.95 -21.53
CA GLN A 69 0.19 -8.54 -21.37
C GLN A 69 -0.94 -7.51 -21.53
N GLY A 70 -0.60 -6.23 -21.75
CA GLY A 70 -1.58 -5.15 -21.94
C GLY A 70 -2.42 -4.82 -20.71
N LYS A 71 -2.04 -5.33 -19.53
CA LYS A 71 -2.73 -5.02 -18.27
C LYS A 71 -2.26 -3.66 -17.73
N PRO A 72 -3.15 -2.85 -17.14
CA PRO A 72 -2.75 -1.65 -16.41
C PRO A 72 -1.72 -1.99 -15.34
N ILE A 73 -0.71 -1.12 -15.17
CA ILE A 73 0.32 -1.28 -14.15
C ILE A 73 0.33 -0.02 -13.29
N THR A 74 0.21 -0.19 -11.98
CA THR A 74 0.27 0.90 -11.01
C THR A 74 1.45 0.66 -10.07
N PHE A 75 2.30 1.66 -9.90
CA PHE A 75 3.33 1.67 -8.86
C PHE A 75 2.77 2.32 -7.62
N VAL A 76 3.06 1.74 -6.46
CA VAL A 76 2.68 2.28 -5.16
C VAL A 76 3.91 2.38 -4.29
N GLY A 77 4.29 3.60 -3.95
CA GLY A 77 5.41 3.91 -3.07
C GLY A 77 4.89 4.38 -1.72
N ALA A 78 5.43 3.87 -0.62
CA ALA A 78 5.11 4.42 0.70
C ALA A 78 6.35 4.53 1.59
N ASN A 79 6.40 5.62 2.36
CA ASN A 79 7.43 5.86 3.36
C ASN A 79 6.85 5.72 4.78
N PHE A 80 7.63 5.09 5.65
CA PHE A 80 7.31 4.91 7.06
C PHE A 80 8.24 5.76 7.93
N HIS A 81 7.66 6.40 8.93
CA HIS A 81 8.43 7.13 9.93
C HIS A 81 8.76 6.21 11.11
N THR A 82 10.05 6.10 11.43
CA THR A 82 10.54 5.20 12.48
C THR A 82 9.98 5.49 13.87
N THR A 83 9.77 6.76 14.21
CA THR A 83 9.28 7.16 15.54
C THR A 83 7.81 6.83 15.74
N THR A 84 6.97 7.15 14.75
CA THR A 84 5.52 6.90 14.84
C THR A 84 5.16 5.48 14.41
N ARG A 85 6.05 4.79 13.68
CA ARG A 85 5.84 3.46 13.08
C ARG A 85 4.59 3.41 12.20
N THR A 86 4.28 4.54 11.56
CA THR A 86 3.14 4.70 10.65
C THR A 86 3.62 5.12 9.27
N VAL A 87 2.74 4.97 8.27
CA VAL A 87 2.93 5.60 6.96
C VAL A 87 2.98 7.12 7.16
N ALA A 88 4.07 7.73 6.71
CA ALA A 88 4.24 9.18 6.71
C ALA A 88 3.68 9.79 5.42
N GLU A 89 3.96 9.13 4.30
CA GLU A 89 3.50 9.52 2.97
C GLU A 89 3.37 8.29 2.08
N TRP A 90 2.49 8.37 1.08
CA TRP A 90 2.36 7.38 0.03
C TRP A 90 1.94 8.05 -1.27
N GLU A 91 2.37 7.47 -2.38
CA GLU A 91 2.04 7.92 -3.73
C GLU A 91 1.75 6.72 -4.61
N ALA A 92 0.91 6.93 -5.64
CA ALA A 92 0.66 5.95 -6.67
C ALA A 92 0.71 6.61 -8.05
N THR A 93 1.29 5.91 -9.01
CA THR A 93 1.36 6.36 -10.41
C THR A 93 1.07 5.22 -11.36
N ASP A 94 0.25 5.50 -12.37
CA ASP A 94 -0.05 4.55 -13.42
C ASP A 94 1.02 4.62 -14.51
N VAL A 95 1.51 3.46 -14.91
CA VAL A 95 2.46 3.35 -16.03
C VAL A 95 1.64 3.21 -17.29
N ALA A 96 1.88 4.10 -18.26
CA ALA A 96 1.27 3.99 -19.57
C ALA A 96 1.59 2.60 -20.17
N PRO A 97 0.59 1.92 -20.78
CA PRO A 97 0.87 0.77 -21.61
C PRO A 97 1.80 1.19 -22.76
N LEU A 98 2.66 0.27 -23.20
CA LEU A 98 3.49 0.45 -24.39
C LEU A 98 2.64 0.46 -25.66
#